data_AF-A0A0F9LXJ7-F1
#
_entry.id   AF-A0A0F9LXJ7-F1
#
_cell.length_a   1.000
_cell.length_b   1.000
_cell.length_c   1.000
_cell.angle_alpha   90.00
_cell.angle_beta   90.00
_cell.angle_gamma   90.00
#
_symmetry.space_group_name_H-M   'P 1'
#
loop_
_entity.id
_entity.type
_entity.pdbx_description
1 polymer ?
#
loop_
_entity_poly.entity_id
_entity_poly.type
_entity_poly.pdbx_seq_one_letter_code
_entity_poly.pdbx_strand_id
1 'polypeptide(L)' 'MSRIAPIHPGEILWDEFECRWENCPDWAIEIVNEHEDITPESAKRLAEHFGTSTVFWSNLQRLYERDMKNV' A
#
# COMPACT_ATOMS: atom_id res chain seq x y z
N MET A 1 9.61 -5.54 24.53
CA MET A 1 8.42 -5.47 23.66
C MET A 1 8.86 -5.88 22.27
N SER A 2 8.22 -6.89 21.68
CA SER A 2 8.46 -7.25 20.27
C SER A 2 8.02 -6.05 19.42
N ARG A 3 8.90 -5.48 18.61
CA ARG A 3 8.46 -4.48 17.62
C ARG A 3 7.53 -5.20 16.64
N ILE A 4 6.41 -4.57 16.33
CA ILE A 4 5.53 -5.02 15.24
C ILE A 4 6.32 -4.84 13.94
N ALA A 5 6.25 -5.81 13.04
CA ALA A 5 6.86 -5.68 11.73
C ALA A 5 6.26 -4.47 11.00
N PRO A 6 7.05 -3.73 10.19
CA PRO A 6 6.49 -2.71 9.31
C PRO A 6 5.40 -3.31 8.43
N ILE A 7 4.26 -2.63 8.31
CA ILE A 7 3.14 -3.09 7.49
C ILE A 7 3.27 -2.45 6.12
N HIS A 8 3.45 -3.24 5.08
CA HIS A 8 3.52 -2.75 3.70
C HIS A 8 2.13 -2.25 3.26
N PRO A 9 2.01 -1.13 2.50
CA PRO A 9 0.71 -0.67 2.01
C PRO A 9 -0.04 -1.70 1.13
N GLY A 10 0.70 -2.64 0.53
CA GLY A 10 0.17 -3.82 -0.17
C GLY A 10 -0.66 -4.74 0.71
N GLU A 11 -0.28 -4.92 1.97
CA GLU A 11 -1.05 -5.71 2.95
C GLU A 11 -2.42 -5.05 3.18
N ILE A 12 -2.47 -3.72 3.29
CA ILE A 12 -3.72 -2.97 3.44
C ILE A 12 -4.61 -3.14 2.21
N LEU A 13 -4.05 -3.16 1.00
CA LEU A 13 -4.81 -3.44 -0.22
C LEU A 13 -5.43 -4.84 -0.19
N TRP A 14 -4.73 -5.81 0.39
CA TRP A 14 -5.16 -7.20 0.47
C TRP A 14 -6.24 -7.44 1.54
N ASP A 15 -6.09 -6.81 2.71
CA ASP A 15 -6.94 -7.00 3.88
C ASP A 15 -8.19 -6.10 3.88
N GLU A 16 -8.05 -4.81 3.56
CA GLU A 16 -9.13 -3.82 3.71
C GLU A 16 -9.86 -3.52 2.40
N PHE A 17 -9.21 -3.73 1.26
CA PHE A 17 -9.76 -3.40 -0.07
C PHE A 17 -10.03 -4.64 -0.94
N GLU A 18 -9.79 -5.84 -0.40
CA GLU A 18 -9.97 -7.13 -1.10
C GLU A 18 -9.27 -7.19 -2.47
N CYS A 19 -8.20 -6.40 -2.69
CA CYS A 19 -7.45 -6.35 -3.94
C CYS A 19 -6.60 -7.62 -4.06
N ARG A 20 -7.10 -8.63 -4.77
CA ARG A 20 -6.40 -9.90 -4.98
C ARG A 20 -6.44 -10.27 -6.46
N TRP A 21 -5.27 -10.50 -7.06
CA TRP A 21 -5.08 -11.00 -8.42
C TRP A 21 -6.16 -10.52 -9.41
N GLU A 22 -7.21 -11.33 -9.64
CA GLU A 22 -8.28 -11.09 -10.61
C GLU A 22 -9.16 -9.85 -10.31
N ASN A 23 -9.25 -9.44 -9.05
CA ASN A 23 -10.06 -8.29 -8.62
C ASN A 23 -9.25 -7.00 -8.47
N CYS A 24 -7.94 -7.09 -8.68
CA CYS A 24 -7.02 -5.97 -8.52
C CYS A 24 -6.57 -5.50 -9.90
N PRO A 25 -6.48 -4.18 -10.16
CA PRO A 25 -5.95 -3.71 -11.44
C PRO A 25 -4.52 -4.21 -11.67
N ASP A 26 -4.17 -4.65 -12.88
CA ASP A 26 -2.86 -5.21 -13.23
C ASP A 26 -1.67 -4.34 -12.75
N TRP A 27 -1.83 -3.02 -12.82
CA TRP A 27 -0.79 -2.05 -12.43
C TRP A 27 -0.55 -1.97 -10.91
N ALA A 28 -1.48 -2.48 -10.08
CA ALA A 28 -1.38 -2.47 -8.63
C ALA A 28 -0.85 -3.81 -8.07
N ILE A 29 -0.71 -4.84 -8.92
CA ILE A 29 -0.36 -6.20 -8.48
C ILE A 29 1.00 -6.27 -7.79
N GLU A 30 2.01 -5.58 -8.31
CA GLU A 30 3.35 -5.56 -7.67
C GLU A 30 3.34 -4.82 -6.32
N ILE A 31 2.42 -3.86 -6.13
CA ILE A 31 2.23 -3.20 -4.83
C ILE A 31 1.56 -4.16 -3.85
N VAL A 32 0.53 -4.89 -4.29
CA VAL A 32 -0.17 -5.90 -3.47
C VAL A 32 0.77 -7.04 -3.06
N ASN A 33 1.68 -7.46 -3.94
CA ASN A 33 2.68 -8.48 -3.66
C ASN A 33 3.88 -7.96 -2.85
N GLU A 34 3.86 -6.70 -2.39
CA GLU A 34 4.94 -6.08 -1.63
C GLU A 34 6.28 -6.00 -2.38
N HIS A 35 6.26 -6.04 -3.71
CA HIS A 35 7.43 -5.91 -4.56
C HIS A 35 7.73 -4.45 -4.95
N GLU A 36 6.69 -3.60 -4.97
CA GLU A 36 6.80 -2.17 -5.25
C GLU A 36 6.15 -1.31 -4.16
N ASP A 37 6.84 -0.22 -3.82
CA ASP A 37 6.33 0.84 -2.95
C ASP A 37 5.29 1.71 -3.67
N ILE A 38 4.47 2.41 -2.91
CA ILE A 38 3.52 3.39 -3.47
C ILE A 38 4.27 4.67 -3.89
N THR A 39 4.27 4.94 -5.19
CA THR A 39 4.70 6.23 -5.76
C THR A 39 3.57 7.28 -5.71
N PRO A 40 3.85 8.59 -5.89
CA PRO A 40 2.81 9.61 -6.00
C PRO A 40 1.79 9.35 -7.12
N GLU A 41 2.23 8.77 -8.25
CA GLU A 41 1.35 8.40 -9.35
C GLU A 41 0.45 7.22 -8.98
N SER A 42 1.02 6.17 -8.39
CA SER A 42 0.26 5.01 -7.90
C SER A 42 -0.75 5.44 -6.81
N ALA A 43 -0.37 6.32 -5.89
CA ALA A 43 -1.26 6.86 -4.86
C ALA A 43 -2.48 7.60 -5.46
N LYS A 44 -2.29 8.34 -6.56
CA LYS A 44 -3.39 8.98 -7.26
C LYS A 44 -4.32 7.95 -7.90
N ARG A 45 -3.77 6.96 -8.60
CA ARG A 45 -4.55 5.90 -9.26
C ARG A 45 -5.31 5.04 -8.25
N LEU A 46 -4.70 4.73 -7.11
CA LEU A 46 -5.35 3.99 -6.02
C LEU A 46 -6.49 4.80 -5.39
N ALA A 47 -6.31 6.11 -5.22
CA ALA A 47 -7.36 6.99 -4.71
C ALA A 47 -8.58 7.03 -5.65
N GLU A 48 -8.35 7.17 -6.95
CA GLU A 48 -9.41 7.18 -7.97
C GLU A 48 -10.12 5.82 -8.06
N HIS A 49 -9.38 4.72 -7.94
CA HIS A 49 -9.94 3.37 -8.06
C HIS A 49 -10.75 2.95 -6.81
N PHE A 50 -10.24 3.20 -5.61
CA PHE A 50 -10.86 2.75 -4.35
C PHE A 50 -11.74 3.82 -3.67
N GLY A 51 -11.89 5.00 -4.29
CA GLY A 51 -12.70 6.08 -3.70
C GLY A 51 -12.09 6.64 -2.41
N THR A 52 -10.75 6.65 -2.31
CA THR A 52 -10.01 7.20 -1.17
C THR A 52 -9.27 8.48 -1.56
N SER A 53 -8.28 8.91 -0.77
CA SER A 53 -7.48 10.11 -1.08
C SER A 53 -6.04 9.76 -1.40
N THR A 54 -5.40 10.54 -2.27
CA THR A 54 -3.95 10.35 -2.58
C THR A 54 -3.10 10.45 -1.31
N VAL A 55 -3.45 11.38 -0.42
CA VAL A 55 -2.75 11.60 0.86
C VAL A 55 -2.84 10.39 1.77
N PHE A 56 -3.95 9.65 1.76
CA PHE A 56 -4.10 8.40 2.52
C PHE A 56 -2.99 7.40 2.14
N TRP A 57 -2.86 7.10 0.84
CA TRP A 57 -1.86 6.16 0.34
C TRP A 57 -0.42 6.64 0.56
N SER A 58 -0.15 7.93 0.31
CA SER A 58 1.18 8.50 0.59
C SER A 58 1.54 8.44 2.08
N ASN A 59 0.56 8.57 2.99
CA ASN A 59 0.82 8.46 4.42
C ASN A 59 1.09 7.01 4.84
N LEU A 60 0.40 6.02 4.28
CA LEU A 60 0.69 4.61 4.53
C LEU A 60 2.13 4.27 4.12
N GLN A 61 2.55 4.69 2.93
CA GLN A 61 3.94 4.50 2.47
C GLN A 61 4.95 5.14 3.42
N ARG A 62 4.72 6.37 3.86
CA ARG A 62 5.63 7.07 4.80
C ARG A 62 5.69 6.38 6.16
N LEU A 63 4.59 5.80 6.64
CA LEU A 63 4.55 5.03 7.88
C LEU A 63 5.37 3.74 7.73
N TYR A 64 5.16 3.01 6.65
CA TYR A 64 5.93 1.81 6.32
C TYR A 64 7.44 2.09 6.26
N GLU A 65 7.86 3.09 5.48
CA GLU A 65 9.27 3.49 5.37
C GLU A 65 9.88 3.94 6.70
N ARG A 66 9.10 4.65 7.52
CA ARG A 66 9.53 5.07 8.86
C ARG A 66 9.77 3.85 9.73
N ASP A 67 8.85 2.90 9.70
CA ASP A 67 8.92 1.73 10.57
C ASP A 67 10.03 0.78 10.13
N MET A 68 10.26 0.62 8.82
CA MET A 68 11.43 -0.09 8.27
C MET A 68 12.77 0.45 8.77
N LYS A 69 12.91 1.78 8.88
CA LYS A 69 14.13 2.42 9.41
C LYS A 69 14.36 2.16 10.90
N ASN A 70 13.32 1.73 11.62
CA ASN A 70 13.32 1.48 13.05
C ASN A 70 13.35 -0.02 13.39
N VAL A 71 13.57 -0.90 12.40
CA VAL A 71 13.80 -2.34 12.61
C VAL A 71 15.27 -2.61 12.93
#